data_AF-A0A5Q4G8B0-F1
#
_entry.id   AF-A0A5Q4G8B0-F1
#
_cell.length_a   1.000
_cell.length_b   1.000
_cell.length_c   1.000
_cell.angle_alpha   90.00
_cell.angle_beta   90.00
_cell.angle_gamma   90.00
#
_symmetry.space_group_name_H-M   'P 1'
#
loop_
_entity.id
_entity.type
_entity.pdbx_description
1 polymer ?
#
loop_
_entity_poly.entity_id
_entity_poly.type
_entity_poly.pdbx_seq_one_letter_code
_entity_poly.pdbx_strand_id
1 'polypeptide(L)'
;MLAHDDATGPTHDPVPTDTASADAPTEPLESIWWGGVDVPQGAAASVRVGPARILAQRRAHEWRVYVERDDEWGETREARARRIARADADDMSSDTPVLRASFADSPGHIVVGAAQADRPVVVRPESPLAIQSGETVTLFVSTPVWIALTISRRRPGGKAKGKGGGESESLRLLEVPSERPTDTWFGPNTRTGELCYATRTSGRLDLADVPQRPHRIVTPVRIENKAGDALEFQRVQVPLPLLAVYRDAGGALWTNGVTLTRDSGGDLAAVRVDGSPPRTVAGGVERLSEPRSVVTGSAMVRAFGRLLRGDGTA
;
A
#
# COMPACT_ATOMS: atom_id res chain seq x y z
N MET A 1 59.84 68.94 1.33
CA MET A 1 59.77 69.78 2.54
C MET A 1 58.29 70.06 2.78
N LEU A 2 57.74 69.41 3.81
CA LEU A 2 56.46 69.57 4.50
C LEU A 2 55.38 70.50 3.91
N ALA A 3 54.15 69.99 3.70
CA ALA A 3 53.00 70.22 4.60
C ALA A 3 51.71 69.53 4.09
N HIS A 4 50.80 69.31 5.03
CA HIS A 4 49.54 68.55 5.01
C HIS A 4 48.35 69.22 4.28
N ASP A 5 47.40 68.40 3.80
CA ASP A 5 45.94 68.43 4.12
C ASP A 5 45.26 67.35 3.24
N ASP A 6 44.70 66.26 3.77
CA ASP A 6 43.45 66.07 4.53
C ASP A 6 42.20 65.93 3.64
N ALA A 7 41.52 64.77 3.78
CA ALA A 7 40.07 64.55 3.70
C ALA A 7 39.64 63.22 3.02
N THR A 8 38.89 62.44 3.81
CA THR A 8 37.71 61.61 3.47
C THR A 8 37.87 60.29 2.69
N GLY A 9 37.62 59.19 3.42
CA GLY A 9 37.15 57.89 2.89
C GLY A 9 36.18 57.24 3.91
N PRO A 10 35.16 56.47 3.48
CA PRO A 10 33.82 56.57 4.06
C PRO A 10 33.41 55.44 5.02
N THR A 11 32.49 55.84 5.91
CA THR A 11 31.32 55.17 6.49
C THR A 11 31.12 53.67 6.23
N HIS A 12 31.06 52.91 7.33
CA HIS A 12 30.68 51.51 7.40
C HIS A 12 29.15 51.42 7.52
N ASP A 13 28.46 51.00 6.47
CA ASP A 13 27.06 50.58 6.55
C ASP A 13 26.99 49.14 7.10
N PRO A 14 26.10 48.84 8.06
CA PRO A 14 25.85 47.46 8.49
C PRO A 14 24.92 46.75 7.49
N VAL A 15 25.35 45.55 7.07
CA VAL A 15 24.60 44.60 6.24
C VAL A 15 23.27 44.22 6.92
N PRO A 16 22.14 44.17 6.19
CA PRO A 16 20.84 43.94 6.79
C PRO A 16 20.66 42.49 7.25
N THR A 17 20.16 42.35 8.48
CA THR A 17 19.75 41.10 9.12
C THR A 17 18.62 40.46 8.33
N ASP A 18 18.89 39.31 7.73
CA ASP A 18 17.86 38.49 7.09
C ASP A 18 16.86 38.01 8.15
N THR A 19 15.60 38.33 7.90
CA THR A 19 14.50 38.11 8.82
C THR A 19 14.06 36.67 8.62
N ALA A 20 14.51 35.79 9.52
CA ALA A 20 14.07 34.40 9.57
C ALA A 20 12.53 34.34 9.63
N SER A 21 11.93 33.96 8.50
CA SER A 21 10.51 33.69 8.38
C SER A 21 10.13 32.56 9.33
N ALA A 22 9.06 32.79 10.09
CA ALA A 22 8.57 31.95 11.16
C ALA A 22 8.45 30.46 10.76
N ASP A 23 9.24 29.62 11.43
CA ASP A 23 9.00 28.19 11.55
C ASP A 23 7.61 27.99 12.18
N ALA A 24 6.65 27.60 11.34
CA ALA A 24 5.43 26.97 11.83
C ALA A 24 5.83 25.70 12.61
N PRO A 25 5.17 25.38 13.73
CA PRO A 25 5.51 24.21 14.52
C PRO A 25 5.42 22.96 13.64
N THR A 26 6.59 22.36 13.36
CA THR A 26 6.68 21.08 12.69
C THR A 26 6.34 20.03 13.75
N GLU A 27 5.04 19.72 13.88
CA GLU A 27 4.61 18.59 14.68
C GLU A 27 5.39 17.32 14.24
N PRO A 28 5.76 16.44 15.19
CA PRO A 28 6.52 15.25 14.88
C PRO A 28 5.76 14.40 13.86
N LEU A 29 6.46 14.06 12.78
CA LEU A 29 5.94 13.32 11.63
C LEU A 29 5.56 11.90 12.10
N GLU A 30 4.27 11.66 12.35
CA GLU A 30 3.78 10.32 12.68
C GLU A 30 4.12 9.32 11.58
N SER A 31 4.60 8.14 12.00
CA SER A 31 4.78 6.96 11.16
C SER A 31 3.42 6.50 10.62
N ILE A 32 3.14 6.81 9.34
CA ILE A 32 1.92 6.45 8.58
C ILE A 32 0.58 6.65 9.34
N TRP A 33 -0.04 7.81 9.13
CA TRP A 33 -1.20 8.27 9.88
C TRP A 33 -2.56 7.67 9.48
N TRP A 34 -2.66 6.52 8.80
CA TRP A 34 -3.93 5.91 8.29
C TRP A 34 -5.17 6.30 9.11
N GLY A 35 -6.17 6.94 8.48
CA GLY A 35 -7.30 7.47 9.24
C GLY A 35 -8.06 8.60 8.55
N GLY A 36 -8.93 9.25 9.33
CA GLY A 36 -9.84 10.31 8.89
C GLY A 36 -9.19 11.69 8.86
N VAL A 37 -9.57 12.50 7.88
CA VAL A 37 -9.18 13.92 7.74
C VAL A 37 -10.37 14.76 7.33
N ASP A 38 -10.59 15.83 8.07
CA ASP A 38 -11.44 16.92 7.65
C ASP A 38 -10.71 17.83 6.66
N VAL A 39 -11.36 18.05 5.52
CA VAL A 39 -10.91 18.90 4.42
C VAL A 39 -11.97 19.98 4.20
N PRO A 40 -11.67 21.24 4.56
CA PRO A 40 -12.56 22.36 4.28
C PRO A 40 -12.87 22.49 2.80
N GLN A 41 -14.03 23.07 2.47
CA GLN A 41 -14.35 23.40 1.08
C GLN A 41 -13.30 24.37 0.52
N GLY A 42 -12.78 24.08 -0.67
CA GLY A 42 -11.71 24.87 -1.31
C GLY A 42 -10.30 24.45 -0.88
N ALA A 43 -10.16 23.56 0.10
CA ALA A 43 -8.87 23.01 0.49
C ALA A 43 -8.59 21.67 -0.20
N ALA A 44 -7.35 21.19 -0.05
CA ALA A 44 -6.96 19.84 -0.43
C ALA A 44 -6.32 19.10 0.74
N ALA A 45 -6.22 17.78 0.61
CA ALA A 45 -5.39 16.92 1.44
C ALA A 45 -4.40 16.18 0.55
N SER A 46 -3.11 16.27 0.90
CA SER A 46 -2.06 15.45 0.30
C SER A 46 -1.74 14.29 1.23
N VAL A 47 -1.47 13.10 0.67
CA VAL A 47 -0.88 11.96 1.38
C VAL A 47 0.20 11.35 0.50
N ARG A 48 1.28 10.90 1.11
CA ARG A 48 2.37 10.19 0.41
C ARG A 48 2.65 8.88 1.12
N VAL A 49 2.64 7.78 0.36
CA VAL A 49 2.84 6.42 0.84
C VAL A 49 3.86 5.75 -0.07
N GLY A 50 5.13 5.80 0.34
CA GLY A 50 6.24 5.39 -0.52
C GLY A 50 6.28 6.21 -1.81
N PRO A 51 6.37 5.58 -2.99
CA PRO A 51 6.46 6.29 -4.26
C PRO A 51 5.18 7.03 -4.65
N ALA A 52 4.01 6.64 -4.12
CA ALA A 52 2.75 7.27 -4.46
C ALA A 52 2.50 8.56 -3.65
N ARG A 53 2.19 9.66 -4.35
CA ARG A 53 1.57 10.86 -3.79
C ARG A 53 0.14 10.95 -4.29
N ILE A 54 -0.80 11.17 -3.38
CA ILE A 54 -2.21 11.39 -3.68
C ILE A 54 -2.60 12.77 -3.18
N LEU A 55 -3.20 13.57 -4.06
CA LEU A 55 -3.78 14.86 -3.72
C LEU A 55 -5.29 14.80 -3.94
N ALA A 56 -6.06 15.01 -2.88
CA ALA A 56 -7.52 15.06 -2.92
C ALA A 56 -7.99 16.50 -2.66
N GLN A 57 -8.53 17.17 -3.68
CA GLN A 57 -9.06 18.52 -3.59
C GLN A 57 -10.58 18.49 -3.43
N ARG A 58 -11.08 19.17 -2.40
CA ARG A 58 -12.51 19.34 -2.15
C ARG A 58 -13.01 20.67 -2.70
N ARG A 59 -14.04 20.63 -3.54
CA ARG A 59 -14.80 21.81 -4.01
C ARG A 59 -16.26 21.68 -3.58
N ALA A 60 -17.07 22.73 -3.73
CA ALA A 60 -18.48 22.72 -3.31
C ALA A 60 -19.26 21.49 -3.80
N HIS A 61 -19.11 21.13 -5.08
CA HIS A 61 -19.88 20.07 -5.73
C HIS A 61 -19.04 18.92 -6.27
N GLU A 62 -17.74 18.86 -5.94
CA GLU A 62 -16.90 17.78 -6.45
C GLU A 62 -15.67 17.51 -5.59
N TRP A 63 -15.19 16.29 -5.68
CA TRP A 63 -13.85 15.87 -5.30
C TRP A 63 -13.02 15.62 -6.56
N ARG A 64 -11.81 16.17 -6.59
CA ARG A 64 -10.79 15.87 -7.61
C ARG A 64 -9.64 15.15 -6.94
N VAL A 65 -9.23 14.01 -7.49
CA VAL A 65 -8.08 13.26 -6.98
C VAL A 65 -7.03 13.13 -8.05
N TYR A 66 -5.79 13.44 -7.67
CA TYR A 66 -4.59 13.31 -8.50
C TYR A 66 -3.67 12.28 -7.85
N VAL A 67 -2.96 11.53 -8.69
CA VAL A 67 -2.00 10.51 -8.23
C VAL A 67 -0.72 10.63 -9.04
N GLU A 68 0.39 10.83 -8.33
CA GLU A 68 1.75 10.77 -8.87
C GLU A 68 2.47 9.57 -8.32
N ARG A 69 3.41 9.06 -9.11
CA ARG A 69 4.36 8.04 -8.68
C ARG A 69 5.75 8.54 -9.01
N ASP A 70 6.61 8.49 -8.02
CA ASP A 70 8.04 8.68 -8.19
C ASP A 70 8.66 7.31 -8.48
N ASP A 71 8.91 7.01 -9.77
CA ASP A 71 9.54 5.76 -10.17
C ASP A 71 11.04 5.70 -9.77
N GLU A 72 11.63 6.85 -9.44
CA GLU A 72 13.00 6.98 -8.90
C GLU A 72 13.01 7.01 -7.37
N TRP A 73 11.89 6.68 -6.71
CA TRP A 73 11.80 6.56 -5.26
C TRP A 73 12.72 5.43 -4.77
N GLY A 74 13.98 5.79 -4.55
CA GLY A 74 15.02 4.87 -4.11
C GLY A 74 14.69 4.20 -2.78
N GLU A 75 15.43 3.14 -2.47
CA GLU A 75 15.15 2.24 -1.34
C GLU A 75 15.27 2.90 0.04
N THR A 76 15.86 4.08 0.14
CA THR A 76 16.24 4.80 1.37
C THR A 76 15.31 5.95 1.77
N ARG A 77 14.33 6.35 0.94
CA ARG A 77 13.47 7.49 1.28
C ARG A 77 12.42 7.09 2.31
N GLU A 78 12.60 7.61 3.53
CA GLU A 78 11.64 7.53 4.63
C GLU A 78 10.24 7.92 4.14
N ALA A 79 9.31 6.98 4.21
CA ALA A 79 7.93 7.21 3.79
C ALA A 79 7.28 8.21 4.76
N ARG A 80 7.15 9.46 4.33
CA ARG A 80 6.50 10.51 5.11
C ARG A 80 5.12 10.78 4.51
N ALA A 81 4.09 10.41 5.26
CA ALA A 81 2.74 10.84 4.96
C ALA A 81 2.58 12.27 5.51
N ARG A 82 2.60 13.27 4.63
CA ARG A 82 2.48 14.69 5.01
C ARG A 82 1.06 15.18 4.75
N ARG A 83 0.35 15.59 5.81
CA ARG A 83 -0.91 16.33 5.70
C ARG A 83 -0.62 17.79 5.34
N ILE A 84 -1.23 18.28 4.26
CA ILE A 84 -1.27 19.71 3.94
C ILE A 84 -2.73 20.05 3.69
N ALA A 85 -3.35 20.79 4.60
CA ALA A 85 -4.61 21.47 4.36
C ALA A 85 -4.28 22.92 4.02
N ARG A 86 -4.08 23.22 2.74
CA ARG A 86 -3.83 24.58 2.25
C ARG A 86 -4.72 24.87 1.05
N ALA A 87 -5.06 26.14 0.85
CA ALA A 87 -5.72 26.63 -0.36
C ALA A 87 -4.87 26.33 -1.61
N ASP A 88 -3.55 26.32 -1.42
CA ASP A 88 -2.53 25.98 -2.42
C ASP A 88 -1.78 24.72 -1.97
N ALA A 89 -2.26 23.56 -2.42
CA ALA A 89 -1.40 22.39 -2.43
C ALA A 89 -0.45 22.53 -3.62
N ASP A 90 0.86 22.29 -3.42
CA ASP A 90 1.85 22.32 -4.51
C ASP A 90 1.31 21.61 -5.76
N ASP A 91 1.56 22.20 -6.93
CA ASP A 91 1.09 21.65 -8.20
C ASP A 91 1.53 20.20 -8.35
N MET A 92 0.55 19.36 -8.67
CA MET A 92 0.83 18.05 -9.22
C MET A 92 1.44 18.25 -10.61
N SER A 93 2.39 17.42 -11.02
CA SER A 93 2.96 17.41 -12.36
C SER A 93 1.91 17.12 -13.44
N SER A 94 0.73 16.60 -13.07
CA SER A 94 -0.41 16.37 -13.96
C SER A 94 -1.59 17.25 -13.57
N ASP A 95 -2.04 18.05 -14.54
CA ASP A 95 -3.26 18.86 -14.42
C ASP A 95 -4.55 18.04 -14.54
N THR A 96 -4.45 16.78 -14.96
CA THR A 96 -5.62 15.90 -15.13
C THR A 96 -5.83 15.04 -13.89
N PRO A 97 -7.01 15.11 -13.24
CA PRO A 97 -7.32 14.24 -12.11
C PRO A 97 -7.58 12.81 -12.59
N VAL A 98 -7.10 11.83 -11.83
CA VAL A 98 -7.42 10.40 -12.06
C VAL A 98 -8.85 10.06 -11.66
N LEU A 99 -9.47 10.90 -10.81
CA LEU A 99 -10.86 10.80 -10.43
C LEU A 99 -11.48 12.20 -10.30
N ARG A 100 -12.69 12.34 -10.85
CA ARG A 100 -13.56 13.50 -10.61
C ARG A 100 -14.95 12.98 -10.22
N ALA A 101 -15.34 13.18 -8.97
CA ALA A 101 -16.61 12.71 -8.43
C ALA A 101 -17.49 13.89 -8.02
N SER A 102 -18.75 13.93 -8.49
CA SER A 102 -19.68 15.04 -8.23
C SER A 102 -20.65 14.75 -7.10
N PHE A 103 -21.02 15.81 -6.36
CA PHE A 103 -21.91 15.79 -5.21
C PHE A 103 -22.83 17.02 -5.25
N ALA A 104 -24.02 16.91 -4.67
CA ALA A 104 -24.87 18.08 -4.43
C ALA A 104 -24.21 19.03 -3.41
N ASP A 105 -23.68 18.47 -2.33
CA ASP A 105 -22.77 19.10 -1.38
C ASP A 105 -21.66 18.09 -1.06
N SER A 106 -20.41 18.44 -1.31
CA SER A 106 -19.30 17.51 -1.15
C SER A 106 -19.05 17.21 0.34
N PRO A 107 -18.93 15.95 0.76
CA PRO A 107 -18.58 15.64 2.15
C PRO A 107 -17.20 16.18 2.52
N GLY A 108 -17.08 16.71 3.73
CA GLY A 108 -15.84 17.30 4.24
C GLY A 108 -14.86 16.32 4.86
N HIS A 109 -15.27 15.07 5.09
CA HIS A 109 -14.44 14.08 5.77
C HIS A 109 -14.04 12.97 4.80
N ILE A 110 -12.73 12.76 4.64
CA ILE A 110 -12.14 11.63 3.92
C ILE A 110 -11.44 10.68 4.90
N VAL A 111 -11.37 9.40 4.58
CA VAL A 111 -10.60 8.38 5.29
C VAL A 111 -9.60 7.77 4.33
N VAL A 112 -8.32 7.80 4.71
CA VAL A 112 -7.23 7.12 4.00
C VAL A 112 -7.01 5.77 4.66
N GLY A 113 -7.30 4.69 3.93
CA GLY A 113 -7.16 3.32 4.40
C GLY A 113 -6.07 2.55 3.67
N ALA A 114 -5.46 1.59 4.37
CA ALA A 114 -4.61 0.57 3.78
C ALA A 114 -5.46 -0.61 3.31
N ALA A 115 -5.13 -1.18 2.16
CA ALA A 115 -5.72 -2.40 1.64
C ALA A 115 -4.66 -3.26 0.94
N GLN A 116 -4.93 -4.54 0.85
CA GLN A 116 -4.17 -5.55 0.10
C GLN A 116 -4.47 -5.47 -1.40
N ALA A 117 -3.70 -6.15 -2.25
CA ALA A 117 -3.94 -6.17 -3.69
C ALA A 117 -5.37 -6.65 -4.03
N ASP A 118 -5.93 -6.11 -5.12
CA ASP A 118 -7.26 -6.47 -5.64
C ASP A 118 -7.27 -7.76 -6.48
N ARG A 119 -6.10 -8.36 -6.69
CA ARG A 119 -5.91 -9.62 -7.42
C ARG A 119 -4.87 -10.50 -6.72
N PRO A 120 -4.85 -11.82 -6.98
CA PRO A 120 -3.75 -12.67 -6.53
C PRO A 120 -2.42 -12.18 -7.07
N VAL A 121 -1.37 -12.52 -6.32
CA VAL A 121 -0.01 -12.06 -6.60
C VAL A 121 0.89 -13.27 -6.78
N VAL A 122 1.60 -13.33 -7.89
CA VAL A 122 2.61 -14.35 -8.16
C VAL A 122 3.96 -13.88 -7.65
N VAL A 123 4.52 -14.67 -6.75
CA VAL A 123 5.78 -14.42 -6.06
C VAL A 123 6.81 -15.45 -6.50
N ARG A 124 8.05 -15.00 -6.66
CA ARG A 124 9.21 -15.87 -6.87
C ARG A 124 10.02 -15.93 -5.58
N PRO A 125 10.43 -17.10 -5.07
CA PRO A 125 11.49 -17.16 -4.07
C PRO A 125 12.82 -16.64 -4.65
N GLU A 126 13.78 -16.30 -3.80
CA GLU A 126 15.10 -15.80 -4.22
C GLU A 126 15.84 -16.76 -5.16
N SER A 127 15.67 -18.06 -4.90
CA SER A 127 16.09 -19.14 -5.78
C SER A 127 14.96 -20.19 -5.86
N PRO A 128 14.91 -21.02 -6.92
CA PRO A 128 14.00 -22.17 -6.97
C PRO A 128 14.02 -22.96 -5.66
N LEU A 129 12.85 -23.36 -5.17
CA LEU A 129 12.71 -24.03 -3.88
C LEU A 129 12.14 -25.45 -4.08
N ALA A 130 12.68 -26.39 -3.31
CA ALA A 130 12.18 -27.76 -3.20
C ALA A 130 11.81 -28.06 -1.75
N ILE A 131 10.53 -28.26 -1.47
CA ILE A 131 10.03 -28.67 -0.15
C ILE A 131 9.92 -30.19 -0.15
N GLN A 132 10.67 -30.87 0.73
CA GLN A 132 10.68 -32.33 0.77
C GLN A 132 9.32 -32.90 1.18
N SER A 133 9.11 -34.19 0.90
CA SER A 133 7.89 -34.90 1.32
C SER A 133 7.72 -34.81 2.85
N GLY A 134 6.53 -34.41 3.29
CA GLY A 134 6.19 -34.25 4.71
C GLY A 134 6.65 -32.93 5.34
N GLU A 135 7.43 -32.12 4.62
CA GLU A 135 8.01 -30.89 5.17
C GLU A 135 7.09 -29.67 5.01
N THR A 136 7.37 -28.65 5.82
CA THR A 136 6.67 -27.37 5.80
C THR A 136 7.64 -26.20 5.84
N VAL A 137 7.34 -25.16 5.08
CA VAL A 137 8.11 -23.90 5.09
C VAL A 137 7.17 -22.69 5.16
N THR A 138 7.66 -21.56 5.64
CA THR A 138 6.96 -20.27 5.54
C THR A 138 7.73 -19.35 4.62
N LEU A 139 7.07 -18.84 3.58
CA LEU A 139 7.58 -17.80 2.70
C LEU A 139 6.98 -16.46 3.11
N PHE A 140 7.82 -15.49 3.46
CA PHE A 140 7.41 -14.12 3.71
C PHE A 140 7.41 -13.33 2.41
N VAL A 141 6.22 -12.86 2.02
CA VAL A 141 5.98 -12.13 0.79
C VAL A 141 5.73 -10.68 1.13
N SER A 142 6.44 -9.77 0.47
CA SER A 142 6.20 -8.34 0.63
C SER A 142 5.56 -7.79 -0.65
N THR A 143 4.41 -7.13 -0.53
CA THR A 143 3.66 -6.53 -1.64
C THR A 143 3.34 -5.06 -1.38
N PRO A 144 3.18 -4.21 -2.41
CA PRO A 144 2.73 -2.83 -2.22
C PRO A 144 1.38 -2.75 -1.48
N VAL A 145 1.17 -1.69 -0.70
CA VAL A 145 -0.15 -1.36 -0.12
C VAL A 145 -1.03 -0.67 -1.16
N TRP A 146 -2.32 -1.01 -1.18
CA TRP A 146 -3.35 -0.26 -1.88
C TRP A 146 -3.87 0.83 -0.96
N ILE A 147 -3.88 2.05 -1.44
CA ILE A 147 -4.32 3.23 -0.71
C ILE A 147 -5.75 3.51 -1.13
N ALA A 148 -6.68 3.30 -0.20
CA ALA A 148 -8.10 3.57 -0.40
C ALA A 148 -8.45 4.96 0.12
N LEU A 149 -9.07 5.79 -0.73
CA LEU A 149 -9.72 7.02 -0.31
C LEU A 149 -11.21 6.79 -0.21
N THR A 150 -11.76 7.01 0.98
CA THR A 150 -13.17 6.79 1.28
C THR A 150 -13.78 8.06 1.85
N ILE A 151 -15.04 8.36 1.53
CA ILE A 151 -15.78 9.47 2.15
C ILE A 151 -16.97 8.94 2.93
N SER A 152 -17.23 9.55 4.07
CA SER A 152 -18.47 9.32 4.83
C SER A 152 -19.51 10.33 4.37
N ARG A 153 -20.62 9.86 3.81
CA ARG A 153 -21.73 10.70 3.37
C ARG A 153 -23.05 10.26 3.98
N ARG A 154 -24.03 11.15 4.04
CA ARG A 154 -25.40 10.74 4.39
C ARG A 154 -26.01 9.92 3.25
N ARG A 155 -26.65 8.80 3.57
CA ARG A 155 -27.33 7.97 2.57
C ARG A 155 -28.50 8.75 1.92
N PRO A 156 -28.56 8.86 0.59
CA PRO A 156 -29.71 9.46 -0.09
C PRO A 156 -31.00 8.72 0.26
N GLY A 157 -32.04 9.45 0.71
CA GLY A 157 -33.34 8.86 1.06
C GLY A 157 -33.41 8.11 2.41
N GLY A 158 -32.35 8.11 3.22
CA GLY A 158 -32.37 7.51 4.56
C GLY A 158 -33.33 8.23 5.50
N LYS A 159 -34.37 7.54 6.00
CA LYS A 159 -35.25 8.06 7.05
C LYS A 159 -34.40 8.37 8.29
N ALA A 160 -34.45 9.60 8.79
CA ALA A 160 -33.85 9.93 10.07
C ALA A 160 -34.56 9.13 11.17
N LYS A 161 -33.89 8.13 11.75
CA LYS A 161 -34.40 7.48 12.96
C LYS A 161 -34.07 8.41 14.14
N GLY A 162 -35.06 9.18 14.56
CA GLY A 162 -34.99 10.00 15.78
C GLY A 162 -34.07 11.22 15.70
N LYS A 163 -34.02 11.97 16.81
CA LYS A 163 -33.17 13.16 16.99
C LYS A 163 -31.68 12.76 16.90
N GLY A 164 -31.11 12.84 15.70
CA GLY A 164 -29.66 12.96 15.51
C GLY A 164 -28.94 11.86 14.71
N GLY A 165 -29.63 10.86 14.14
CA GLY A 165 -28.96 9.74 13.45
C GLY A 165 -29.46 9.49 12.03
N GLY A 166 -28.91 10.19 11.03
CA GLY A 166 -29.04 9.74 9.64
C GLY A 166 -28.06 8.60 9.38
N GLU A 167 -28.49 7.55 8.66
CA GLU A 167 -27.56 6.50 8.20
C GLU A 167 -26.44 7.13 7.37
N SER A 168 -25.20 6.95 7.84
CA SER A 168 -24.00 7.34 7.10
C SER A 168 -23.55 6.16 6.25
N GLU A 169 -23.35 6.44 4.96
CA GLU A 169 -22.80 5.52 3.97
C GLU A 169 -21.32 5.86 3.75
N SER A 170 -20.48 4.83 3.71
CA SER A 170 -19.08 4.95 3.35
C SER A 170 -18.92 4.70 1.85
N LEU A 171 -18.47 5.70 1.10
CA LEU A 171 -18.26 5.60 -0.35
C LEU A 171 -16.77 5.60 -0.65
N ARG A 172 -16.26 4.50 -1.23
CA ARG A 172 -14.89 4.44 -1.73
C ARG A 172 -14.77 5.25 -3.02
N LEU A 173 -14.00 6.32 -3.00
CA LEU A 173 -13.77 7.20 -4.14
C LEU A 173 -12.73 6.62 -5.10
N LEU A 174 -11.60 6.20 -4.55
CA LEU A 174 -10.44 5.74 -5.30
C LEU A 174 -9.74 4.65 -4.51
N GLU A 175 -9.09 3.76 -5.25
CA GLU A 175 -8.11 2.86 -4.68
C GLU A 175 -6.96 2.66 -5.66
N VAL A 176 -5.73 2.88 -5.20
CA VAL A 176 -4.54 2.79 -6.05
C VAL A 176 -3.38 2.14 -5.31
N PRO A 177 -2.54 1.33 -5.97
CA PRO A 177 -1.34 0.79 -5.34
C PRO A 177 -0.28 1.88 -5.11
N SER A 178 0.45 1.77 -4.01
CA SER A 178 1.61 2.62 -3.69
C SER A 178 2.69 2.51 -4.76
N GLU A 179 2.97 1.29 -5.23
CA GLU A 179 3.82 0.98 -6.38
C GLU A 179 3.01 0.14 -7.38
N ARG A 180 3.01 0.51 -8.67
CA ARG A 180 2.25 -0.23 -9.70
C ARG A 180 2.89 -1.61 -9.94
N PRO A 181 2.21 -2.71 -9.61
CA PRO A 181 2.68 -4.04 -9.97
C PRO A 181 2.54 -4.27 -11.48
N THR A 182 3.27 -5.26 -11.99
CA THR A 182 3.13 -5.71 -13.39
C THR A 182 2.05 -6.78 -13.48
N ASP A 183 1.19 -6.71 -14.49
CA ASP A 183 0.23 -7.77 -14.78
C ASP A 183 0.95 -9.04 -15.26
N THR A 184 0.51 -10.20 -14.79
CA THR A 184 1.00 -11.52 -15.23
C THR A 184 -0.17 -12.48 -15.32
N TRP A 185 -0.04 -13.48 -16.18
CA TRP A 185 -0.93 -14.63 -16.19
C TRP A 185 -0.35 -15.77 -15.36
N PHE A 186 -1.18 -16.47 -14.59
CA PHE A 186 -0.80 -17.68 -13.86
C PHE A 186 -1.67 -18.86 -14.31
N GLY A 187 -1.05 -19.84 -14.95
CA GLY A 187 -1.74 -21.02 -15.49
C GLY A 187 -1.14 -21.47 -16.83
N PRO A 188 -1.52 -22.66 -17.31
CA PRO A 188 -0.91 -23.27 -18.50
C PRO A 188 -1.20 -22.54 -19.81
N ASN A 189 -2.31 -21.80 -19.91
CA ASN A 189 -2.68 -21.04 -21.11
C ASN A 189 -3.74 -19.97 -20.79
N THR A 190 -4.08 -19.12 -21.76
CA THR A 190 -5.03 -18.01 -21.60
C THR A 190 -6.50 -18.41 -21.42
N ARG A 191 -6.85 -19.70 -21.64
CA ARG A 191 -8.20 -20.24 -21.40
C ARG A 191 -8.35 -20.82 -20.00
N THR A 192 -7.25 -21.27 -19.40
CA THR A 192 -7.22 -21.92 -18.09
C THR A 192 -6.07 -21.33 -17.28
N GLY A 193 -6.39 -20.38 -16.43
CA GLY A 193 -5.46 -19.64 -15.58
C GLY A 193 -6.16 -18.44 -14.95
N GLU A 194 -5.39 -17.59 -14.30
CA GLU A 194 -5.89 -16.40 -13.61
C GLU A 194 -5.00 -15.18 -13.91
N LEU A 195 -5.62 -14.01 -14.02
CA LEU A 195 -4.92 -12.74 -14.11
C LEU A 195 -4.43 -12.35 -12.71
N CYS A 196 -3.13 -12.15 -12.58
CA CYS A 196 -2.46 -11.86 -11.32
C CYS A 196 -1.53 -10.66 -11.48
N TYR A 197 -0.98 -10.18 -10.36
CA TYR A 197 0.19 -9.32 -10.38
C TYR A 197 1.47 -10.13 -10.19
N ALA A 198 2.59 -9.65 -10.73
CA ALA A 198 3.92 -10.15 -10.40
C ALA A 198 4.57 -9.22 -9.35
N THR A 199 5.17 -9.79 -8.31
CA THR A 199 6.00 -8.98 -7.38
C THR A 199 7.31 -8.59 -8.04
N ARG A 200 7.79 -7.37 -7.75
CA ARG A 200 9.17 -6.95 -8.03
C ARG A 200 10.18 -7.56 -7.05
N THR A 201 9.73 -7.84 -5.83
CA THR A 201 10.57 -8.42 -4.77
C THR A 201 10.34 -9.92 -4.64
N SER A 202 11.42 -10.65 -4.34
CA SER A 202 11.36 -12.07 -4.05
C SER A 202 10.72 -12.34 -2.67
N GLY A 203 10.11 -13.52 -2.53
CA GLY A 203 9.72 -14.06 -1.23
C GLY A 203 10.93 -14.62 -0.49
N ARG A 204 10.96 -14.43 0.83
CA ARG A 204 12.09 -14.82 1.71
C ARG A 204 11.68 -15.87 2.72
N LEU A 205 12.62 -16.72 3.13
CA LEU A 205 12.36 -17.78 4.11
C LEU A 205 12.53 -17.29 5.56
N ASP A 206 13.47 -16.38 5.79
CA ASP A 206 13.63 -15.71 7.08
C ASP A 206 12.89 -14.37 7.06
N LEU A 207 12.18 -14.08 8.14
CA LEU A 207 11.53 -12.79 8.34
C LEU A 207 12.55 -11.67 8.54
N ALA A 208 13.69 -11.96 9.18
CA ALA A 208 14.74 -10.98 9.42
C ALA A 208 15.31 -10.39 8.12
N ASP A 209 15.25 -11.16 7.03
CA ASP A 209 15.73 -10.73 5.72
C ASP A 209 14.71 -9.86 4.97
N VAL A 210 13.45 -9.75 5.46
CA VAL A 210 12.40 -8.96 4.80
C VAL A 210 12.61 -7.48 5.08
N PRO A 211 12.91 -6.65 4.05
CA PRO A 211 13.10 -5.22 4.25
C PRO A 211 11.81 -4.58 4.78
N GLN A 212 11.91 -3.92 5.94
CA GLN A 212 10.78 -3.21 6.53
C GLN A 212 10.54 -1.92 5.74
N ARG A 213 9.36 -1.84 5.09
CA ARG A 213 8.98 -0.70 4.25
C ARG A 213 7.56 -0.27 4.60
N PRO A 214 7.34 1.00 5.01
CA PRO A 214 6.02 1.52 5.40
C PRO A 214 4.92 1.35 4.34
N HIS A 215 5.28 1.37 3.05
CA HIS A 215 4.35 1.28 1.92
C HIS A 215 4.16 -0.15 1.39
N ARG A 216 4.61 -1.17 2.15
CA ARG A 216 4.47 -2.58 1.79
C ARG A 216 3.89 -3.39 2.92
N ILE A 217 3.12 -4.42 2.55
CA ILE A 217 2.45 -5.34 3.43
C ILE A 217 3.20 -6.67 3.39
N VAL A 218 3.48 -7.25 4.55
CA VAL A 218 4.09 -8.57 4.68
C VAL A 218 3.00 -9.65 4.85
N THR A 219 3.02 -10.63 3.96
CA THR A 219 2.14 -11.79 3.96
C THR A 219 2.94 -13.06 4.24
N PRO A 220 2.70 -13.75 5.37
CA PRO A 220 3.25 -15.07 5.64
C PRO A 220 2.47 -16.13 4.86
N VAL A 221 3.18 -16.89 4.03
CA VAL A 221 2.62 -17.98 3.21
C VAL A 221 3.24 -19.29 3.67
N ARG A 222 2.49 -20.05 4.46
CA ARG A 222 2.90 -21.38 4.92
C ARG A 222 2.60 -22.40 3.83
N ILE A 223 3.60 -23.17 3.41
CA ILE A 223 3.46 -24.18 2.36
C ILE A 223 3.73 -25.55 2.98
N GLU A 224 2.72 -26.42 2.97
CA GLU A 224 2.80 -27.80 3.47
C GLU A 224 2.85 -28.78 2.30
N ASN A 225 3.89 -29.59 2.22
CA ASN A 225 3.95 -30.68 1.26
C ASN A 225 3.61 -32.01 1.94
N LYS A 226 2.36 -32.47 1.79
CA LYS A 226 1.88 -33.75 2.34
C LYS A 226 1.92 -34.89 1.32
N ALA A 227 2.26 -34.60 0.07
CA ALA A 227 2.47 -35.61 -0.94
C ALA A 227 3.76 -36.41 -0.68
N GLY A 228 3.87 -37.60 -1.30
CA GLY A 228 5.01 -38.50 -1.14
C GLY A 228 6.27 -38.12 -1.94
N ASP A 229 6.24 -37.01 -2.68
CA ASP A 229 7.33 -36.51 -3.51
C ASP A 229 7.69 -35.05 -3.15
N ALA A 230 8.88 -34.60 -3.55
CA ALA A 230 9.30 -33.22 -3.32
C ALA A 230 8.45 -32.23 -4.15
N LEU A 231 8.02 -31.14 -3.52
CA LEU A 231 7.38 -30.02 -4.19
C LEU A 231 8.44 -29.03 -4.68
N GLU A 232 8.73 -29.08 -5.98
CA GLU A 232 9.60 -28.11 -6.65
C GLU A 232 8.78 -26.99 -7.30
N PHE A 233 9.10 -25.74 -6.96
CA PHE A 233 8.44 -24.60 -7.57
C PHE A 233 9.39 -23.40 -7.74
N GLN A 234 9.07 -22.58 -8.74
CA GLN A 234 9.76 -21.32 -9.00
C GLN A 234 8.86 -20.10 -8.81
N ARG A 235 7.55 -20.32 -8.77
CA ARG A 235 6.53 -19.30 -8.61
C ARG A 235 5.40 -19.84 -7.74
N VAL A 236 4.91 -19.01 -6.83
CA VAL A 236 3.73 -19.29 -6.01
C VAL A 236 2.70 -18.18 -6.17
N GLN A 237 1.44 -18.52 -6.39
CA GLN A 237 0.32 -17.59 -6.39
C GLN A 237 -0.21 -17.43 -4.96
N VAL A 238 -0.29 -16.18 -4.50
CA VAL A 238 -0.80 -15.82 -3.18
C VAL A 238 -2.15 -15.11 -3.33
N PRO A 239 -3.23 -15.60 -2.71
CA PRO A 239 -4.57 -15.07 -2.92
C PRO A 239 -4.86 -13.87 -2.02
N LEU A 240 -4.15 -12.76 -2.24
CA LEU A 240 -4.29 -11.54 -1.41
C LEU A 240 -5.75 -11.05 -1.24
N PRO A 241 -6.67 -11.14 -2.22
CA PRO A 241 -8.06 -10.73 -2.01
C PRO A 241 -8.79 -11.43 -0.85
N LEU A 242 -8.27 -12.57 -0.38
CA LEU A 242 -8.81 -13.33 0.74
C LEU A 242 -8.27 -12.90 2.11
N LEU A 243 -7.30 -11.98 2.14
CA LEU A 243 -6.57 -11.63 3.36
C LEU A 243 -6.98 -10.24 3.85
N ALA A 244 -7.09 -10.07 5.17
CA ALA A 244 -7.24 -8.79 5.84
C ALA A 244 -5.89 -8.08 5.99
N VAL A 245 -5.90 -6.76 6.18
CA VAL A 245 -4.69 -5.96 6.47
C VAL A 245 -4.70 -5.53 7.93
N TYR A 246 -3.52 -5.60 8.54
CA TYR A 246 -3.27 -5.26 9.92
C TYR A 246 -2.06 -4.33 10.03
N ARG A 247 -1.99 -3.60 11.13
CA ARG A 247 -0.86 -2.78 11.54
C ARG A 247 -0.38 -3.24 12.90
N ASP A 248 0.92 -3.39 13.06
CA ASP A 248 1.53 -3.66 14.37
C ASP A 248 1.86 -2.37 15.14
N ALA A 249 2.33 -2.51 16.38
CA ALA A 249 2.71 -1.38 17.22
C ALA A 249 3.86 -0.53 16.63
N GLY A 250 4.69 -1.09 15.75
CA GLY A 250 5.76 -0.40 15.04
C GLY A 250 5.30 0.29 13.74
N GLY A 251 4.03 0.17 13.37
CA GLY A 251 3.46 0.72 12.14
C GLY A 251 3.70 -0.13 10.89
N ALA A 252 4.32 -1.31 11.01
CA ALA A 252 4.49 -2.21 9.87
C ALA A 252 3.15 -2.86 9.50
N LEU A 253 2.99 -3.10 8.19
CA LEU A 253 1.75 -3.65 7.65
C LEU A 253 1.88 -5.16 7.43
N TRP A 254 0.84 -5.86 7.86
CA TRP A 254 0.75 -7.31 7.80
C TRP A 254 -0.56 -7.73 7.15
N THR A 255 -0.58 -8.90 6.53
CA THR A 255 -1.83 -9.63 6.36
C THR A 255 -1.97 -10.72 7.42
N ASN A 256 -3.15 -11.31 7.55
CA ASN A 256 -3.22 -12.63 8.14
C ASN A 256 -2.41 -13.64 7.30
N GLY A 257 -2.00 -14.74 7.93
CA GLY A 257 -1.30 -15.83 7.24
C GLY A 257 -2.22 -16.62 6.30
N VAL A 258 -1.62 -17.27 5.31
CA VAL A 258 -2.29 -18.24 4.44
C VAL A 258 -1.48 -19.53 4.40
N THR A 259 -2.17 -20.67 4.50
CA THR A 259 -1.58 -22.00 4.33
C THR A 259 -2.00 -22.60 3.00
N LEU A 260 -1.03 -23.10 2.25
CA LEU A 260 -1.17 -23.82 1.00
C LEU A 260 -0.73 -25.26 1.23
N THR A 261 -1.68 -26.20 1.20
CA THR A 261 -1.39 -27.62 1.43
C THR A 261 -1.48 -28.40 0.12
N ARG A 262 -0.39 -29.10 -0.23
CA ARG A 262 -0.34 -30.04 -1.36
C ARG A 262 -0.47 -31.46 -0.84
N ASP A 263 -1.61 -32.10 -1.07
CA ASP A 263 -1.89 -33.48 -0.60
C ASP A 263 -1.52 -34.58 -1.63
N SER A 264 -1.41 -34.22 -2.92
CA SER A 264 -1.07 -35.16 -3.99
C SER A 264 -0.21 -34.50 -5.07
N GLY A 265 0.26 -35.29 -6.03
CA GLY A 265 1.05 -34.81 -7.16
C GLY A 265 0.39 -33.65 -7.93
N GLY A 266 1.20 -32.71 -8.42
CA GLY A 266 0.74 -31.55 -9.22
C GLY A 266 0.78 -30.19 -8.50
N ASP A 267 0.08 -29.22 -9.10
CA ASP A 267 0.19 -27.77 -8.78
C ASP A 267 -0.98 -27.23 -7.93
N LEU A 268 -1.95 -28.08 -7.62
CA LEU A 268 -3.13 -27.70 -6.84
C LEU A 268 -2.80 -27.72 -5.34
N ALA A 269 -3.33 -26.74 -4.62
CA ALA A 269 -3.21 -26.66 -3.17
C ALA A 269 -4.57 -26.33 -2.55
N ALA A 270 -4.86 -26.95 -1.41
CA ALA A 270 -5.91 -26.48 -0.53
C ALA A 270 -5.46 -25.17 0.15
N VAL A 271 -6.33 -24.16 0.15
CA VAL A 271 -6.08 -22.85 0.75
C VAL A 271 -6.80 -22.75 2.08
N ARG A 272 -6.05 -22.37 3.12
CA ARG A 272 -6.60 -22.04 4.43
C ARG A 272 -6.10 -20.66 4.86
N VAL A 273 -7.04 -19.78 5.16
CA VAL A 273 -6.76 -18.41 5.62
C VAL A 273 -6.71 -18.43 7.16
N ASP A 274 -5.62 -17.94 7.75
CA ASP A 274 -5.49 -17.80 9.19
C ASP A 274 -6.38 -16.65 9.71
N GLY A 275 -6.89 -16.76 10.94
CA GLY A 275 -7.76 -15.74 11.53
C GLY A 275 -7.04 -14.45 11.98
N SER A 276 -5.71 -14.47 12.05
CA SER A 276 -4.89 -13.34 12.47
C SER A 276 -3.51 -13.35 11.79
N PRO A 277 -2.76 -12.24 11.82
CA PRO A 277 -1.34 -12.21 11.52
C PRO A 277 -0.54 -13.20 12.39
N PRO A 278 0.73 -13.50 12.02
CA PRO A 278 1.59 -14.36 12.82
C PRO A 278 1.70 -13.90 14.27
N ARG A 279 1.75 -14.86 15.19
CA ARG A 279 2.01 -14.60 16.61
C ARG A 279 3.38 -13.97 16.87
N THR A 280 4.30 -14.04 15.91
CA THR A 280 5.64 -13.44 15.98
C THR A 280 5.59 -11.91 15.92
N VAL A 281 4.45 -11.31 15.55
CA VAL A 281 4.25 -9.86 15.60
C VAL A 281 4.01 -9.45 17.06
N ALA A 282 5.02 -8.85 17.69
CA ALA A 282 4.96 -8.39 19.08
C ALA A 282 4.10 -7.12 19.22
N GLY A 283 3.47 -6.94 20.40
CA GLY A 283 2.82 -5.67 20.75
C GLY A 283 1.34 -5.52 20.35
N GLY A 284 0.71 -6.59 19.85
CA GLY A 284 -0.68 -6.54 19.39
C GLY A 284 -0.80 -5.99 17.97
N VAL A 285 -1.93 -6.26 17.32
CA VAL A 285 -2.20 -5.85 15.95
C VAL A 285 -3.58 -5.20 15.83
N GLU A 286 -3.65 -4.10 15.10
CA GLU A 286 -4.88 -3.42 14.73
C GLU A 286 -5.29 -3.85 13.32
N ARG A 287 -6.55 -4.23 13.12
CA ARG A 287 -7.05 -4.52 11.76
C ARG A 287 -7.41 -3.22 11.05
N LEU A 288 -6.78 -2.96 9.92
CA LEU A 288 -7.01 -1.77 9.08
C LEU A 288 -8.07 -2.01 7.99
N SER A 289 -8.10 -3.22 7.41
CA SER A 289 -9.10 -3.57 6.39
C SER A 289 -9.50 -5.04 6.42
N GLU A 290 -10.75 -5.30 6.01
CA GLU A 290 -11.28 -6.64 5.82
C GLU A 290 -10.78 -7.27 4.50
N PRO A 291 -10.92 -8.60 4.34
CA PRO A 291 -10.74 -9.26 3.05
C PRO A 291 -11.66 -8.66 1.98
N ARG A 292 -11.19 -8.58 0.74
CA ARG A 292 -11.99 -8.14 -0.43
C ARG A 292 -13.04 -9.18 -0.82
N SER A 293 -12.74 -10.44 -0.54
CA SER A 293 -13.58 -11.59 -0.83
C SER A 293 -13.42 -12.62 0.28
N VAL A 294 -14.48 -13.38 0.52
CA VAL A 294 -14.50 -14.45 1.51
C VAL A 294 -14.53 -15.80 0.81
N VAL A 295 -13.76 -16.76 1.30
CA VAL A 295 -13.89 -18.15 0.87
C VAL A 295 -15.01 -18.80 1.66
N THR A 296 -16.01 -19.34 0.96
CA THR A 296 -17.00 -20.24 1.55
C THR A 296 -16.52 -21.69 1.39
N GLY A 297 -16.05 -22.32 2.47
CA GLY A 297 -15.64 -23.74 2.50
C GLY A 297 -14.15 -24.00 2.25
N SER A 298 -13.79 -25.22 1.85
CA SER A 298 -12.41 -25.57 1.44
C SER A 298 -12.17 -25.18 -0.02
N ALA A 299 -11.38 -24.12 -0.24
CA ALA A 299 -10.98 -23.74 -1.59
C ALA A 299 -9.74 -24.51 -2.04
N MET A 300 -9.80 -25.08 -3.24
CA MET A 300 -8.62 -25.52 -3.97
C MET A 300 -8.22 -24.45 -4.98
N VAL A 301 -6.95 -24.06 -4.99
CA VAL A 301 -6.40 -23.14 -5.98
C VAL A 301 -5.20 -23.75 -6.67
N ARG A 302 -4.91 -23.30 -7.88
CA ARG A 302 -3.60 -23.54 -8.47
C ARG A 302 -2.62 -22.57 -7.82
N ALA A 303 -1.70 -23.10 -7.04
CA ALA A 303 -0.78 -22.29 -6.25
C ALA A 303 0.65 -22.32 -6.79
N PHE A 304 1.09 -23.41 -7.41
CA PHE A 304 2.50 -23.60 -7.75
C PHE A 304 2.72 -23.61 -9.27
N GLY A 305 3.89 -23.12 -9.69
CA GLY A 305 4.30 -23.11 -11.09
C GLY A 305 5.80 -23.29 -11.27
N ARG A 306 6.15 -24.06 -12.30
CA ARG A 306 7.51 -24.18 -12.84
C ARG A 306 7.59 -23.38 -14.15
N LEU A 307 8.72 -22.73 -14.43
CA LEU A 307 8.95 -22.24 -15.78
C LEU A 307 9.23 -23.46 -16.65
N LEU A 308 8.45 -23.62 -17.72
CA LEU A 308 8.80 -24.55 -18.77
C LEU A 308 10.18 -24.11 -19.31
N ARG A 309 11.20 -24.95 -19.15
CA ARG A 309 12.39 -24.81 -20.00
C ARG A 309 11.88 -25.04 -21.42
N GLY A 310 12.14 -24.12 -22.33
CA GLY A 310 11.87 -24.38 -23.74
C GLY A 310 12.58 -25.67 -24.11
N ASP A 311 11.81 -26.65 -24.61
CA ASP A 311 12.39 -27.82 -25.24
C ASP A 311 13.14 -27.33 -26.48
N GLY A 312 14.42 -27.03 -26.29
CA GLY A 312 15.40 -26.94 -27.36
C GLY A 312 15.56 -28.34 -27.94
N THR A 313 14.64 -28.70 -28.81
CA THR A 313 14.81 -29.81 -29.73
C THR A 313 15.86 -29.37 -30.76
N ALA A 314 17.02 -30.02 -30.69
CA ALA A 314 17.91 -30.18 -31.83
C ALA A 314 17.43 -31.37 -32.66
#